data_AF-A0A518GDS4-F1
#
_entry.id   AF-A0A518GDS4-F1
#
_cell.length_a   1.000
_cell.length_b   1.000
_cell.length_c   1.000
_cell.angle_alpha   90.00
_cell.angle_beta   90.00
_cell.angle_gamma   90.00
#
_symmetry.space_group_name_H-M   'P 1'
#
loop_
_entity.id
_entity.type
_entity.pdbx_description
1 polymer ?
#
loop_
_entity_poly.entity_id
_entity_poly.type
_entity_poly.pdbx_seq_one_letter_code
_entity_poly.pdbx_strand_id
1 'polypeptide(L)'
;MPTYALVLLILITWLAYPAVGIISLRAAIARGDRPPDAGFSYLPELIIYPPLFFGFAMLVDFFVMPWGRLLVGLLCVIMLVLYAIDVGRNLAAIRRIEDRT
;
A
#
# COMPACT_ATOMS: atom_id res chain seq x y z
N MET A 1 9.11 11.68 15.60
CA MET A 1 8.60 10.29 15.49
C MET A 1 9.73 9.32 15.76
N PRO A 2 9.55 8.30 16.63
CA PRO A 2 10.59 7.32 16.92
C PRO A 2 10.89 6.44 15.69
N THR A 3 12.17 6.10 15.46
CA THR A 3 12.63 5.35 14.28
C THR A 3 11.90 4.02 14.12
N TYR A 4 11.65 3.31 15.22
CA TYR A 4 10.90 2.04 15.22
C TYR A 4 9.46 2.19 14.71
N ALA A 5 8.80 3.31 15.01
CA ALA A 5 7.46 3.58 14.49
C ALA A 5 7.50 3.81 12.97
N LEU A 6 8.56 4.42 12.44
CA LEU A 6 8.71 4.61 10.99
C LEU A 6 8.93 3.28 10.27
N VAL A 7 9.81 2.45 10.82
CA VAL A 7 10.08 1.11 10.28
C VAL A 7 8.80 0.27 10.28
N LEU A 8 8.06 0.25 11.39
CA LEU A 8 6.79 -0.48 11.47
C LEU A 8 5.76 0.06 10.47
N LEU A 9 5.64 1.38 10.35
CA LEU A 9 4.67 1.99 9.44
C LEU A 9 5.01 1.69 7.97
N ILE A 10 6.30 1.75 7.60
CA ILE A 10 6.78 1.33 6.28
C ILE A 10 6.43 -0.15 6.07
N LEU A 11 6.80 -1.04 6.99
CA LEU A 11 6.49 -2.47 6.86
C LEU A 11 4.99 -2.76 6.70
N ILE A 12 4.13 -2.15 7.52
CA ILE A 12 2.67 -2.34 7.44
C ILE A 12 2.13 -1.84 6.10
N THR A 13 2.57 -0.66 5.66
CA THR A 13 2.12 -0.08 4.38
C THR A 13 2.53 -0.95 3.20
N TRP A 14 3.77 -1.43 3.21
CA TRP A 14 4.28 -2.29 2.14
C TRP A 14 3.65 -3.69 2.16
N LEU A 15 3.38 -4.27 3.33
CA LEU A 15 2.64 -5.54 3.44
C LEU A 15 1.16 -5.40 3.05
N ALA A 16 0.56 -4.22 3.24
CA ALA A 16 -0.81 -3.96 2.82
C ALA A 16 -0.95 -3.90 1.28
N TYR A 17 0.09 -3.46 0.58
CA TYR A 17 0.08 -3.34 -0.89
C TYR A 17 -0.29 -4.65 -1.63
N PRO A 18 0.38 -5.81 -1.41
CA PRO A 18 -0.01 -7.05 -2.08
C PRO A 18 -1.39 -7.54 -1.62
N ALA A 19 -1.78 -7.31 -0.36
CA ALA A 19 -3.10 -7.69 0.13
C ALA A 19 -4.21 -6.94 -0.62
N VAL A 20 -4.05 -5.64 -0.81
CA VAL A 20 -4.98 -4.80 -1.59
C VAL A 20 -5.00 -5.26 -3.05
N GLY A 21 -3.83 -5.47 -3.67
CA GLY A 21 -3.73 -5.98 -5.03
C GLY A 21 -4.49 -7.29 -5.25
N ILE A 22 -4.37 -8.25 -4.31
CA ILE A 22 -5.12 -9.53 -4.36
C ILE A 22 -6.63 -9.30 -4.25
N ILE A 23 -7.08 -8.44 -3.34
CA ILE A 23 -8.51 -8.13 -3.15
C ILE A 23 -9.09 -7.46 -4.39
N SER A 24 -8.39 -6.48 -4.94
CA SER A 24 -8.81 -5.74 -6.13
C SER A 24 -8.82 -6.64 -7.37
N LEU A 25 -7.86 -7.56 -7.49
CA LEU A 25 -7.85 -8.60 -8.53
C LEU A 25 -9.05 -9.55 -8.39
N ARG A 26 -9.33 -10.05 -7.18
CA ARG A 26 -10.50 -10.90 -6.92
C ARG A 26 -11.81 -10.17 -7.25
N ALA A 27 -11.90 -8.89 -6.90
CA ALA A 27 -13.06 -8.07 -7.23
C ALA A 27 -13.23 -7.86 -8.74
N ALA A 28 -12.13 -7.67 -9.49
CA ALA A 28 -12.17 -7.57 -10.95
C ALA A 28 -12.62 -8.89 -11.62
N ILE A 29 -12.10 -10.02 -11.15
CA ILE A 29 -12.51 -11.36 -11.62
C ILE A 29 -14.00 -11.58 -11.36
N ALA A 30 -14.49 -11.24 -10.16
CA ALA A 30 -15.91 -11.36 -9.81
C ALA A 30 -16.83 -10.47 -10.67
N ARG A 31 -16.33 -9.33 -11.16
CA ARG A 31 -17.06 -8.43 -12.08
C ARG A 31 -17.06 -8.91 -13.53
N GLY A 32 -16.27 -9.93 -13.89
CA GLY A 32 -16.07 -10.34 -15.27
C GLY A 32 -15.21 -9.37 -16.09
N ASP A 33 -14.57 -8.40 -15.43
CA ASP A 33 -13.64 -7.48 -16.07
C ASP A 33 -12.33 -8.22 -16.39
N ARG A 34 -11.67 -7.88 -17.50
CA ARG A 34 -10.30 -8.34 -17.73
C ARG A 34 -9.43 -7.81 -16.59
N PRO A 35 -8.69 -8.67 -15.88
CA PRO A 35 -7.85 -8.21 -14.79
C PRO A 35 -6.87 -7.18 -15.35
N PRO A 36 -6.84 -5.94 -14.81
CA PRO A 36 -5.78 -5.01 -15.16
C PRO A 36 -4.48 -5.67 -14.69
N ASP A 37 -3.66 -6.05 -15.67
CA ASP A 37 -2.31 -6.57 -15.50
C ASP A 37 -2.18 -7.87 -14.69
N ALA A 38 -2.42 -8.99 -15.38
CA ALA A 38 -1.98 -10.34 -14.99
C ALA A 38 -0.44 -10.51 -14.92
N GLY A 39 0.31 -9.42 -14.72
CA GLY A 39 1.78 -9.36 -14.70
C GLY A 39 2.37 -8.53 -13.54
N PHE A 40 1.58 -8.14 -12.54
CA PHE A 40 2.10 -7.43 -11.35
C PHE A 40 2.98 -8.37 -10.51
N SER A 41 4.30 -8.25 -10.67
CA SER A 41 5.26 -8.89 -9.78
C SER A 41 5.44 -8.02 -8.53
N TYR A 42 4.70 -8.33 -7.46
CA TYR A 42 4.77 -7.61 -6.18
C TYR A 42 6.10 -7.85 -5.45
N LEU A 43 6.80 -8.95 -5.76
CA LEU A 43 7.95 -9.44 -4.99
C LEU A 43 9.20 -8.53 -5.08
N PRO A 44 9.61 -8.06 -6.28
CA PRO A 44 10.75 -7.16 -6.41
C PRO A 44 10.49 -5.80 -5.75
N GLU A 45 9.28 -5.26 -5.92
CA GLU A 45 8.88 -3.97 -5.37
C GLU A 45 8.88 -4.00 -3.83
N LEU A 46 8.35 -5.08 -3.24
CA LEU A 46 8.27 -5.26 -1.79
C LEU A 46 9.65 -5.36 -1.10
N ILE A 47 10.66 -5.86 -1.80
CA ILE A 47 12.02 -6.04 -1.24
C ILE A 47 12.83 -4.74 -1.37
N ILE A 48 12.69 -4.05 -2.49
CA ILE A 48 13.60 -2.96 -2.87
C ILE A 48 13.14 -1.61 -2.30
N TYR A 49 11.85 -1.31 -2.37
CA TYR A 49 11.36 0.03 -2.05
C TYR A 49 11.27 0.37 -0.54
N PRO A 50 10.87 -0.53 0.38
CA PRO A 50 10.81 -0.16 1.80
C PRO A 50 12.18 0.28 2.39
N PRO A 51 13.30 -0.42 2.10
CA PRO A 51 14.64 0.05 2.48
C PRO A 51 15.03 1.38 1.83
N LEU A 52 14.66 1.59 0.56
CA LEU A 52 14.90 2.86 -0.16
C LEU A 52 14.16 4.04 0.47
N PHE A 53 12.88 3.86 0.84
CA PHE A 53 12.09 4.88 1.52
C PHE A 53 12.66 5.24 2.89
N PHE A 54 13.11 4.24 3.64
CA PHE A 54 13.79 4.47 4.91
C PHE A 54 15.14 5.19 4.72
N GLY A 55 15.93 4.76 3.73
CA GLY A 55 17.20 5.39 3.38
C GLY A 55 17.03 6.86 2.98
N PHE A 56 16.01 7.16 2.18
CA PHE A 56 15.68 8.54 1.79
C PHE A 56 15.24 9.38 3.00
N ALA A 57 14.39 8.84 3.87
CA ALA A 57 13.98 9.50 5.11
C ALA A 57 15.19 9.85 6.00
N MET A 58 16.12 8.91 6.17
CA MET A 58 17.34 9.09 6.96
C MET A 58 18.28 10.12 6.33
N LEU A 59 18.41 10.12 5.00
CA LEU A 59 19.26 11.06 4.27
C LEU A 59 18.70 12.49 4.38
N VAL A 60 17.40 12.69 4.20
CA VAL A 60 16.75 14.00 4.36
C VAL A 60 16.87 14.50 5.81
N ASP A 61 16.66 13.62 6.79
CA ASP A 61 16.80 13.96 8.21
C ASP A 61 18.23 14.37 8.59
N PHE A 62 19.24 13.79 7.93
CA PHE A 62 20.64 14.07 8.18
C PHE A 62 21.09 15.40 7.56
N PHE A 63 20.67 15.70 6.32
CA PHE A 63 21.19 16.85 5.57
C PHE A 63 20.35 18.12 5.66
N VAL A 64 19.03 18.01 5.85
CA VAL A 64 18.12 19.17 5.78
C VAL A 64 17.65 19.56 7.17
N MET A 65 16.87 18.69 7.81
CA MET A 65 16.24 18.85 9.12
C MET A 65 15.35 17.61 9.38
N PRO A 66 14.83 17.34 10.61
CA PRO A 66 14.10 16.12 10.97
C PRO A 66 12.67 16.02 10.38
N TRP A 67 12.51 16.39 9.12
CA TRP A 67 11.26 16.44 8.36
C TRP A 67 11.12 15.23 7.42
N GLY A 68 12.21 14.57 7.05
CA GLY A 68 12.21 13.40 6.18
C GLY A 68 11.41 12.25 6.78
N ARG A 69 11.62 11.94 8.07
CA ARG A 69 10.83 10.93 8.78
C ARG A 69 9.35 11.28 8.87
N LEU A 70 9.01 12.57 9.02
CA LEU A 70 7.61 13.03 9.06
C LEU A 70 6.95 12.91 7.69
N LEU A 71 7.63 13.30 6.61
CA LEU A 71 7.12 13.23 5.24
C LEU A 71 6.88 11.77 4.80
N VAL A 72 7.85 10.88 5.04
CA VAL A 72 7.69 9.46 4.72
C VAL A 72 6.60 8.82 5.60
N GLY A 73 6.53 9.19 6.89
CA GLY A 73 5.45 8.74 7.76
C GLY A 73 4.07 9.16 7.25
N LEU A 74 3.91 10.43 6.87
CA LEU A 74 2.65 10.96 6.34
C LEU A 74 2.25 10.25 5.04
N LEU A 75 3.21 10.02 4.14
CA LEU A 75 2.96 9.28 2.90
C LEU A 75 2.44 7.86 3.18
N CYS A 76 3.07 7.13 4.10
CA CYS A 76 2.62 5.80 4.49
C CYS A 76 1.19 5.80 5.05
N VAL A 77 0.85 6.78 5.89
CA VAL A 77 -0.53 6.94 6.40
C VAL A 77 -1.51 7.19 5.25
N ILE A 78 -1.19 8.09 4.32
CA ILE A 78 -2.04 8.38 3.16
C ILE A 78 -2.25 7.11 2.33
N MET A 79 -1.18 6.35 2.05
CA MET A 79 -1.28 5.08 1.32
C MET A 79 -2.20 4.08 2.04
N LEU A 80 -2.06 3.92 3.35
CA LEU A 80 -2.93 3.04 4.14
C LEU A 80 -4.41 3.46 4.11
N VAL A 81 -4.68 4.77 4.15
CA VAL A 81 -6.06 5.28 4.01
C VAL A 81 -6.61 4.97 2.63
N LEU A 82 -5.85 5.20 1.57
CA LEU A 82 -6.25 4.90 0.20
C LEU A 82 -6.50 3.39 0.01
N TYR A 83 -5.64 2.55 0.58
CA TYR A 83 -5.81 1.09 0.60
C TYR A 83 -7.08 0.66 1.32
N ALA A 84 -7.38 1.24 2.49
CA ALA A 84 -8.61 0.96 3.20
C ALA A 84 -9.86 1.35 2.39
N ILE A 85 -9.81 2.50 1.71
CA ILE A 85 -10.89 2.96 0.83
C ILE A 85 -11.07 2.00 -0.36
N ASP A 86 -9.98 1.61 -1.03
CA ASP A 86 -10.05 0.71 -2.19
C ASP A 86 -10.59 -0.67 -1.81
N VAL A 87 -10.10 -1.24 -0.70
CA VAL A 87 -10.62 -2.51 -0.15
C VAL A 87 -12.09 -2.38 0.18
N GLY A 88 -12.51 -1.30 0.85
CA GLY A 88 -13.93 -1.06 1.16
C GLY A 88 -14.81 -0.99 -0.08
N ARG A 89 -14.36 -0.27 -1.12
CA ARG A 89 -15.08 -0.16 -2.41
C ARG A 89 -15.16 -1.49 -3.13
N ASN A 90 -14.07 -2.25 -3.16
CA ASN A 90 -14.02 -3.56 -3.82
C ASN A 90 -14.87 -4.60 -3.10
N LEU A 91 -14.85 -4.64 -1.76
CA LEU A 91 -15.73 -5.52 -0.98
C LEU A 91 -17.21 -5.16 -1.15
N ALA A 92 -17.55 -3.87 -1.13
CA ALA A 92 -18.91 -3.43 -1.38
C ALA A 92 -19.39 -3.77 -2.80
N ALA A 93 -18.51 -3.72 -3.79
CA ALA A 93 -18.81 -4.12 -5.16
C ALA A 93 -19.06 -5.64 -5.26
N ILE A 94 -18.24 -6.47 -4.63
CA ILE A 94 -18.43 -7.93 -4.58
C ILE A 94 -19.79 -8.27 -3.95
N ARG A 95 -20.11 -7.68 -2.80
CA ARG A 95 -21.38 -7.95 -2.10
C ARG A 95 -22.62 -7.62 -2.94
N ARG A 96 -22.60 -6.54 -3.71
CA ARG A 96 -23.72 -6.17 -4.61
C ARG A 96 -23.93 -7.16 -5.75
N ILE A 97 -22.88 -7.86 -6.16
CA ILE A 97 -22.97 -8.88 -7.22
C ILE A 97 -23.57 -10.14 -6.62
N GLU A 98 -23.11 -10.56 -5.44
CA GLU A 98 -23.65 -11.69 -4.69
C GLU A 98 -25.14 -11.52 -4.37
N ASP A 99 -25.58 -10.32 -3.95
CA ASP A 99 -27.00 -10.03 -3.67
C ASP A 99 -27.90 -10.06 -4.93
N ARG A 100 -27.34 -10.08 -6.15
CA ARG A 100 -28.09 -10.06 -7.43
C ARG A 100 -28.20 -11.42 -8.12
N THR A 101 -27.36 -12.39 -7.73
CA THR A 101 -27.37 -13.78 -8.22
C THR A 101 -28.17 -14.67 -7.30
#